data_AF-A0A451BQN9-F1
#
_entry.id   AF-A0A451BQN9-F1
#
_cell.length_a   1.000
_cell.length_b   1.000
_cell.length_c   1.000
_cell.angle_alpha   90.00
_cell.angle_beta   90.00
_cell.angle_gamma   90.00
#
_symmetry.space_group_name_H-M   'P 1'
#
loop_
_entity.id
_entity.type
_entity.pdbx_description
1 polymer ?
#
loop_
_entity_poly.entity_id
_entity_poly.type
_entity_poly.pdbx_seq_one_letter_code
_entity_poly.pdbx_strand_id
1 'polypeptide(L)' 'MTQKQPRESVPDDYDSPWKEALEYYFPEFLALLFPSIHGEIDWSYPHEFLDKELQQIVRDAEIGRRYADKLVK' A
#
# COMPACT_ATOMS: atom_id res chain seq x y z
N MET A 1 8.63 1.00 -44.78
CA MET A 1 7.47 0.93 -43.86
C MET A 1 8.03 0.68 -42.47
N THR A 2 8.19 1.73 -41.67
CA THR A 2 8.78 1.62 -40.33
C THR A 2 7.69 1.21 -39.36
N GLN A 3 7.71 -0.05 -38.93
CA GLN A 3 6.83 -0.55 -37.89
C GLN A 3 7.18 0.17 -36.57
N LYS A 4 6.26 1.00 -36.07
CA LYS A 4 6.33 1.52 -34.70
C LYS A 4 5.82 0.42 -33.77
N GLN A 5 6.74 -0.30 -33.12
CA GLN A 5 6.39 -1.14 -31.98
C GLN A 5 5.82 -0.21 -30.88
N PRO A 6 4.64 -0.47 -30.30
CA PRO A 6 4.20 0.29 -29.14
C PRO A 6 5.14 -0.05 -27.99
N ARG A 7 5.80 0.95 -27.41
CA ARG A 7 6.34 0.79 -26.05
C ARG A 7 5.13 0.72 -25.15
N GLU A 8 4.80 -0.48 -24.66
CA GLU A 8 3.97 -0.60 -23.47
C GLU A 8 4.70 0.16 -22.36
N SER A 9 4.18 1.32 -21.99
CA SER A 9 4.61 2.04 -20.82
C SER A 9 4.20 1.21 -19.62
N VAL A 10 5.15 0.48 -19.02
CA VAL A 10 4.96 -0.09 -17.68
C VAL A 10 4.53 1.07 -16.79
N PRO A 11 3.34 1.06 -16.19
CA PRO A 11 2.92 2.10 -15.27
C PRO A 11 3.96 2.15 -14.15
N ASP A 12 4.54 3.32 -13.91
CA ASP A 12 5.52 3.45 -12.85
C ASP A 12 4.87 3.14 -11.50
N ASP A 13 5.37 2.10 -10.86
CA ASP A 13 4.84 1.58 -9.61
C ASP A 13 5.46 2.31 -8.41
N TYR A 14 5.29 3.64 -8.37
CA TYR A 14 5.90 4.49 -7.34
C TYR A 14 5.32 4.28 -5.94
N ASP A 15 4.15 3.64 -5.85
CA ASP A 15 3.37 3.54 -4.62
C ASP A 15 3.65 2.30 -3.79
N SER A 16 4.06 1.18 -4.40
CA SER A 16 4.33 -0.05 -3.64
C SER A 16 5.45 0.11 -2.60
N PRO A 17 6.59 0.76 -2.89
CA PRO A 17 7.71 0.77 -1.93
C PRO A 17 7.34 1.41 -0.60
N TRP A 18 6.63 2.54 -0.63
CA TRP A 18 6.26 3.23 0.61
C TRP A 18 5.08 2.57 1.31
N LYS A 19 4.14 1.96 0.56
CA LYS A 19 3.03 1.19 1.15
C LYS A 19 3.52 -0.08 1.84
N GLU A 20 4.49 -0.77 1.26
CA GLU A 20 5.14 -1.93 1.87
C GLU A 20 5.89 -1.50 3.14
N ALA A 21 6.67 -0.41 3.09
CA ALA A 21 7.35 0.11 4.28
C ALA A 21 6.37 0.46 5.41
N LEU A 22 5.19 1.00 5.07
CA LEU A 22 4.16 1.34 6.06
C LEU A 22 3.60 0.10 6.78
N GLU A 23 3.61 -1.08 6.15
CA GLU A 23 3.22 -2.33 6.84
C GLU A 23 4.21 -2.78 7.91
N TYR A 24 5.49 -2.44 7.76
CA TYR A 24 6.54 -2.81 8.71
C TYR A 24 6.75 -1.77 9.81
N TYR A 25 6.44 -0.51 9.53
CA TYR A 25 6.78 0.63 10.39
C TYR A 25 5.55 1.47 10.77
N PHE A 26 4.35 0.86 10.82
CA PHE A 26 3.12 1.58 11.09
C PHE A 26 3.12 2.33 12.44
N PRO A 27 3.53 1.72 13.56
CA PRO A 27 3.61 2.43 14.84
C PRO A 27 4.60 3.60 14.77
N GLU A 28 5.81 3.39 14.24
CA GLU A 28 6.85 4.41 14.15
C GLU A 28 6.44 5.55 13.22
N PHE A 29 5.74 5.24 12.13
CA PHE A 29 5.18 6.23 11.21
C PHE A 29 4.16 7.13 11.90
N LEU A 30 3.24 6.54 12.67
CA LEU A 30 2.27 7.32 13.45
C LEU A 30 2.94 8.11 14.58
N ALA A 31 3.97 7.56 15.23
CA ALA A 31 4.73 8.28 16.25
C ALA A 31 5.43 9.53 15.66
N LEU A 32 5.96 9.41 14.43
CA LEU A 32 6.70 10.48 13.77
C LEU A 32 5.79 11.61 13.25
N LEU A 33 4.69 11.25 12.60
CA LEU A 33 3.85 12.22 11.87
C LEU A 33 2.56 12.61 12.61
N PHE A 34 2.07 11.73 13.49
CA PHE A 34 0.80 11.88 14.20
C PHE A 34 0.93 11.52 15.68
N PRO A 35 1.83 12.19 16.43
CA PRO A 35 2.17 11.79 17.81
C PRO A 35 0.97 11.78 18.76
N SER A 36 0.00 12.67 18.56
CA SER A 36 -1.24 12.69 19.36
C SER A 36 -2.06 11.42 19.14
N ILE A 37 -2.27 11.01 17.88
CA ILE A 37 -3.01 9.79 17.54
C ILE A 37 -2.26 8.56 18.05
N HIS A 38 -0.94 8.53 17.85
CA HIS A 38 -0.11 7.44 18.36
C HIS A 38 -0.24 7.24 19.87
N GLY A 39 -0.39 8.33 20.64
CA GLY A 39 -0.59 8.27 22.09
C GLY A 39 -1.98 7.78 22.53
N GLU A 40 -2.97 7.77 21.63
CA GLU A 40 -4.32 7.29 21.89
C GLU A 40 -4.51 5.80 21.56
N ILE A 41 -3.56 5.20 20.84
CA ILE A 41 -3.60 3.79 20.44
C ILE A 41 -2.92 2.93 21.51
N ASP A 42 -3.59 1.85 21.92
CA ASP A 42 -3.00 0.83 22.79
C ASP A 42 -2.20 -0.18 21.96
N TRP A 43 -0.88 0.02 21.91
CA TRP A 43 0.07 -0.82 21.17
C TRP A 43 0.34 -2.19 21.82
N SER A 44 -0.24 -2.49 22.98
CA SER A 44 -0.17 -3.85 23.54
C SER A 44 -1.02 -4.84 22.75
N TYR A 45 -1.99 -4.35 21.98
CA TYR A 45 -2.77 -5.14 21.04
C TYR A 45 -2.08 -5.18 19.67
N PRO A 46 -2.02 -6.34 19.00
CA PRO A 46 -1.51 -6.42 17.64
C PRO A 46 -2.47 -5.68 16.71
N HIS A 47 -1.91 -4.86 15.81
CA HIS A 47 -2.68 -4.22 14.75
C HIS A 47 -2.72 -5.11 13.51
N GLU A 48 -3.84 -5.08 12.79
CA GLU A 48 -4.05 -5.91 11.60
C GLU A 48 -4.39 -5.06 10.37
N PHE A 49 -3.71 -5.34 9.26
CA PHE A 49 -4.01 -4.74 7.95
C PHE A 49 -5.11 -5.54 7.26
N LEU A 50 -6.30 -4.93 7.13
CA LEU A 50 -7.49 -5.55 6.55
C LEU A 50 -7.57 -5.44 5.02
N ASP A 51 -6.62 -4.72 4.40
CA ASP A 51 -6.56 -4.45 2.96
C ASP A 51 -5.96 -5.59 2.11
N LYS A 52 -5.41 -6.62 2.76
CA LYS A 52 -4.63 -7.67 2.08
C LYS A 52 -5.48 -8.56 1.16
N GLU A 53 -6.72 -8.88 1.54
CA GLU A 53 -7.58 -9.72 0.70
C GLU A 53 -8.10 -8.98 -0.53
N LEU A 54 -8.40 -7.67 -0.40
CA LEU A 54 -8.86 -6.85 -1.53
C LEU A 54 -7.75 -6.62 -2.56
N GLN A 55 -6.50 -6.42 -2.12
CA GLN A 55 -5.35 -6.29 -3.01
C GLN A 55 -5.05 -7.55 -3.82
N GLN A 56 -5.27 -8.75 -3.27
CA GLN A 56 -5.07 -10.01 -3.99
C GLN A 56 -6.12 -10.18 -5.10
N ILE A 57 -7.40 -9.94 -4.82
CA ILE A 57 -8.48 -10.04 -5.80
C ILE A 57 -8.28 -9.03 -6.96
N VAL A 58 -7.78 -7.83 -6.67
CA VAL A 58 -7.51 -6.80 -7.68
C VAL A 58 -6.27 -7.11 -8.52
N ARG A 59 -5.29 -7.86 -8.00
CA ARG A 59 -4.14 -8.35 -8.78
C ARG A 59 -4.53 -9.39 -9.84
N ASP A 60 -5.55 -10.20 -9.58
CA ASP A 60 -5.99 -11.28 -10.48
C ASP A 60 -6.95 -10.79 -11.59
N ALA A 61 -7.52 -9.59 -11.43
CA ALA A 61 -8.22 -8.92 -12.53
C ALA A 61 -7.17 -8.30 -13.47
N GLU A 62 -7.22 -8.60 -14.78
CA GLU A 62 -6.31 -8.13 -15.85
C GLU A 62 -6.23 -6.59 -16.05
N ILE A 63 -6.68 -5.81 -15.07
CA ILE A 63 -6.70 -4.35 -15.04
C ILE A 63 -5.58 -3.94 -14.08
N GLY A 64 -4.52 -3.32 -14.61
CA GLY A 64 -3.25 -3.03 -13.91
C GLY A 64 -3.36 -2.62 -12.44
N ARG A 65 -2.35 -3.02 -11.63
CA ARG A 65 -2.24 -2.84 -10.17
C ARG A 65 -2.91 -1.54 -9.69
N ARG A 66 -4.09 -1.66 -9.08
CA ARG A 66 -4.69 -0.59 -8.27
C ARG A 66 -4.41 -0.89 -6.80
N TYR A 67 -3.77 0.05 -6.13
CA TYR A 67 -3.63 -0.02 -4.68
C TYR A 67 -4.95 0.33 -4.03
N ALA A 68 -5.51 -0.61 -3.27
CA ALA A 68 -6.58 -0.32 -2.33
C ALA A 68 -6.06 0.56 -1.18
N ASP A 69 -6.94 1.36 -0.59
CA ASP A 69 -6.64 2.11 0.64
C ASP A 69 -6.27 1.13 1.77
N LYS A 70 -5.28 1.50 2.60
CA LYS A 70 -4.85 0.69 3.74
C LYS A 70 -5.77 0.92 4.93
N LEU A 71 -6.30 -0.15 5.50
CA LEU A 71 -7.17 -0.09 6.68
C LEU A 71 -6.54 -0.90 7.81
N VAL A 72 -6.31 -0.23 8.93
CA VAL A 72 -5.69 -0.86 10.12
C VAL A 72 -6.73 -0.94 11.23
N LYS A 73 -6.77 -2.10 11.90
CA LYS A 73 -7.60 -2.38 13.07
C LYS A 73 -6.73 -2.62 14.30
#